data_AF-A0A382MEU2-F1
#
_entry.id   AF-A0A382MEU2-F1
#
_cell.length_a   1.000
_cell.length_b   1.000
_cell.length_c   1.000
_cell.angle_alpha   90.00
_cell.angle_beta   90.00
_cell.angle_gamma   90.00
#
_symmetry.space_group_name_H-M   'P 1'
#
loop_
_entity.id
_entity.type
_entity.pdbx_description
1 polymer ?
#
loop_
_entity_poly.entity_id
_entity_poly.type
_entity_poly.pdbx_seq_one_letter_code
_entity_poly.pdbx_strand_id
1 'polypeptide(L)'
;MSGKYIFYDLETTGRGKKETPDAFNATPKWEQILQIAAIVVDKNFTPTNQNLNEFCRPRTSVIAQPGALLTTQKGIKEVLQAKHSSYQLISKINTQFDEWKKDNPNSIFIGHNIVDFDESVLEYNLFNNLYFPYITRTNRGDTLNLARALYALNPSSIKTPLTARGNPSFKLEKLAEMNNLPIEFAHDAYSDVKTSIALTKFVHDMDSEGWSQLEMTMNKENAIEYVNKNKGFCYLTNFGGRIKLEALSMVCESRYSGWFNTINLAFDPTPLLEANNEEFKTLIKKKNRYVISNQHPILLSG
;
A
#
# COMPACT_ATOMS: atom_id res chain seq x y z
N MET A 1 -10.34 -12.85 -12.92
CA MET A 1 -10.42 -12.55 -11.47
C MET A 1 -9.39 -13.40 -10.76
N SER A 2 -8.58 -12.79 -9.90
CA SER A 2 -7.59 -13.51 -9.11
C SER A 2 -8.30 -14.53 -8.21
N GLY A 3 -7.86 -15.79 -8.22
CA GLY A 3 -8.46 -16.81 -7.35
C GLY A 3 -8.00 -16.72 -5.89
N LYS A 4 -6.90 -16.00 -5.62
CA LYS A 4 -6.26 -15.92 -4.30
C LYS A 4 -5.55 -14.58 -4.08
N TYR A 5 -5.54 -14.11 -2.85
CA TYR A 5 -4.78 -12.94 -2.41
C TYR A 5 -3.65 -13.36 -1.47
N ILE A 6 -2.55 -12.63 -1.47
CA ILE A 6 -1.42 -12.86 -0.56
C ILE A 6 -1.32 -11.63 0.33
N PHE A 7 -1.78 -11.77 1.58
CA PHE A 7 -1.64 -10.69 2.55
C PHE A 7 -0.28 -10.77 3.22
N TYR A 8 0.43 -9.65 3.37
CA TYR A 8 1.68 -9.62 4.14
C TYR A 8 1.91 -8.28 4.84
N ASP A 9 2.75 -8.33 5.87
CA ASP A 9 3.17 -7.18 6.68
C ASP A 9 4.61 -7.40 7.18
N LEU A 10 5.35 -6.31 7.40
CA LEU A 10 6.76 -6.34 7.83
C LEU A 10 6.96 -5.55 9.13
N GLU A 11 7.59 -6.20 10.10
CA GLU A 11 8.23 -5.47 11.19
C GLU A 11 9.69 -5.19 10.86
N THR A 12 10.12 -3.95 11.10
CA THR A 12 11.40 -3.46 10.60
C THR A 12 12.22 -2.76 11.68
N THR A 13 13.47 -2.44 11.36
CA THR A 13 14.38 -1.72 12.25
C THR A 13 14.01 -0.25 12.48
N GLY A 14 13.00 0.30 11.80
CA GLY A 14 12.74 1.73 11.80
C GLY A 14 11.65 2.15 10.83
N ARG A 15 11.23 3.42 10.90
CA ARG A 15 10.23 3.99 9.98
C ARG A 15 10.85 4.69 8.76
N GLY A 16 12.11 4.40 8.48
CA GLY A 16 12.90 5.10 7.46
C GLY A 16 13.64 6.31 7.98
N LYS A 17 14.43 6.92 7.09
CA LYS A 17 15.27 8.10 7.37
C LYS A 17 15.00 9.20 6.35
N LYS A 18 15.13 10.46 6.75
CA LYS A 18 15.11 11.56 5.77
C LYS A 18 16.38 11.49 4.90
N GLU A 19 16.22 11.64 3.59
CA GLU A 19 17.37 11.66 2.67
C GLU A 19 18.20 12.94 2.80
N THR A 20 17.55 14.04 3.17
CA THR A 20 18.18 15.33 3.47
C THR A 20 17.53 15.96 4.70
N PRO A 21 18.20 16.88 5.43
CA PRO A 21 17.61 17.53 6.61
C PRO A 21 16.25 18.19 6.32
N ASP A 22 16.12 18.78 5.13
CA ASP A 22 14.92 19.51 4.69
C ASP A 22 13.85 18.63 4.03
N ALA A 23 14.12 17.33 3.86
CA ALA A 23 13.13 16.42 3.30
C ALA A 23 11.87 16.38 4.18
N PHE A 24 10.70 16.48 3.54
CA PHE A 24 9.43 16.41 4.25
C PHE A 24 9.14 15.00 4.76
N ASN A 25 9.41 13.98 3.93
CA ASN A 25 9.16 12.58 4.22
C ASN A 25 10.44 11.79 4.55
N ALA A 26 10.28 10.74 5.35
CA ALA A 26 11.30 9.71 5.53
C ALA A 26 11.18 8.65 4.44
N THR A 27 12.29 7.96 4.14
CA THR A 27 12.37 6.90 3.15
C THR A 27 12.75 5.57 3.84
N PRO A 28 12.04 4.47 3.58
CA PRO A 28 12.27 3.19 4.29
C PRO A 28 13.42 2.35 3.69
N LYS A 29 14.10 2.87 2.66
CA LYS A 29 15.18 2.21 1.88
C LYS A 29 16.32 1.62 2.72
N TRP A 30 16.52 2.16 3.91
CA TRP A 30 17.62 1.82 4.82
C TRP A 30 17.24 0.80 5.88
N GLU A 31 15.95 0.44 5.95
CA GLU A 31 15.42 -0.42 6.99
C GLU A 31 15.63 -1.89 6.66
N GLN A 32 15.88 -2.67 7.70
CA GLN A 32 15.97 -4.12 7.62
C GLN A 32 14.67 -4.75 8.11
N ILE A 33 14.23 -5.80 7.43
CA ILE A 33 13.14 -6.68 7.88
C ILE A 33 13.60 -7.49 9.09
N LEU A 34 12.86 -7.38 10.19
CA LEU A 34 13.03 -8.14 11.43
C LEU A 34 11.99 -9.26 11.56
N GLN A 35 10.80 -9.06 10.99
CA GLN A 35 9.78 -10.09 10.86
C GLN A 35 9.05 -9.90 9.55
N ILE A 36 8.63 -11.01 8.94
CA ILE A 36 7.58 -11.03 7.94
C ILE A 36 6.47 -11.95 8.42
N ALA A 37 5.24 -11.52 8.24
CA ALA A 37 4.10 -12.41 8.20
C ALA A 37 3.44 -12.34 6.83
N ALA A 38 2.99 -13.48 6.32
CA ALA A 38 2.16 -13.54 5.13
C ALA A 38 1.16 -14.70 5.19
N ILE A 39 -0.04 -14.50 4.65
CA ILE A 39 -1.09 -15.51 4.59
C ILE A 39 -1.72 -15.46 3.20
N VAL A 40 -1.78 -16.62 2.53
CA VAL A 40 -2.55 -16.77 1.30
C VAL A 40 -4.01 -17.02 1.68
N VAL A 41 -4.91 -16.25 1.10
CA VAL A 41 -6.36 -16.36 1.29
C VAL A 41 -7.06 -16.61 -0.04
N ASP A 42 -8.22 -17.25 0.00
CA ASP A 42 -9.07 -17.42 -1.17
C ASP A 42 -9.85 -16.14 -1.53
N LYS A 43 -10.64 -16.22 -2.61
CA LYS A 43 -11.52 -15.12 -3.07
C LYS A 43 -12.57 -14.66 -2.05
N ASN A 44 -12.86 -15.47 -1.04
CA ASN A 44 -13.82 -15.15 0.04
C ASN A 44 -13.10 -14.63 1.29
N PHE A 45 -11.79 -14.36 1.19
CA PHE A 45 -10.90 -13.94 2.28
C PHE A 45 -10.77 -14.99 3.39
N THR A 46 -10.91 -16.27 3.05
CA THR A 46 -10.67 -17.39 3.98
C THR A 46 -9.20 -17.80 3.94
N PRO A 47 -8.48 -17.80 5.07
CA PRO A 47 -7.09 -18.27 5.13
C PRO A 47 -6.91 -19.70 4.65
N THR A 48 -5.89 -19.92 3.82
CA THR A 48 -5.43 -21.25 3.43
C THR A 48 -4.38 -21.78 4.40
N ASN A 49 -3.86 -22.99 4.15
CA ASN A 49 -2.71 -23.52 4.88
C ASN A 49 -1.37 -22.89 4.46
N GLN A 50 -1.33 -22.11 3.37
CA GLN A 50 -0.13 -21.43 2.91
C GLN A 50 0.07 -20.13 3.70
N ASN A 51 1.04 -20.14 4.62
CA ASN A 51 1.43 -18.97 5.41
C ASN A 51 2.94 -18.94 5.68
N LEU A 52 3.43 -17.77 6.06
CA LEU A 52 4.81 -17.49 6.44
C LEU A 52 4.77 -16.62 7.71
N ASN A 53 5.50 -16.97 8.75
CA ASN A 53 5.73 -16.09 9.91
C ASN A 53 7.14 -16.35 10.41
N GLU A 54 8.07 -15.48 10.04
CA GLU A 54 9.50 -15.73 10.22
C GLU A 54 10.20 -14.49 10.73
N PHE A 55 11.23 -14.73 11.56
CA PHE A 55 11.97 -13.70 12.28
C PHE A 55 13.43 -13.68 11.85
N CYS A 56 14.02 -12.49 11.85
CA CYS A 56 15.38 -12.24 11.40
C CYS A 56 16.17 -11.45 12.43
N ARG A 57 17.43 -11.86 12.63
CA ARG A 57 18.41 -11.11 13.43
C ARG A 57 18.83 -9.82 12.71
N PRO A 58 19.02 -8.69 13.42
CA PRO A 58 19.60 -7.50 12.81
C PRO A 58 21.01 -7.83 12.30
N ARG A 59 21.38 -7.28 11.15
CA ARG A 59 22.78 -7.30 10.69
C ARG A 59 23.64 -6.54 11.71
N THR A 60 24.88 -6.95 11.90
CA THR A 60 25.81 -6.31 12.84
C THR A 60 26.06 -4.83 12.54
N SER A 61 25.84 -4.40 11.29
CA SER A 61 25.95 -3.01 10.85
C SER A 61 24.68 -2.17 11.04
N VAL A 62 23.58 -2.77 11.49
CA VAL A 62 22.27 -2.10 11.58
C VAL A 62 21.96 -1.76 13.04
N ILE A 63 21.69 -0.48 13.28
CA ILE A 63 21.21 0.03 14.57
C ILE A 63 19.72 0.34 14.40
N ALA A 64 18.87 -0.39 15.11
CA ALA A 64 17.44 -0.18 15.08
C ALA A 64 17.06 1.15 15.75
N GLN A 65 16.06 1.84 15.20
CA GLN A 65 15.48 3.02 15.80
C GLN A 65 14.81 2.62 17.12
N PRO A 66 15.10 3.28 18.26
CA PRO A 66 14.50 2.91 19.55
C PRO A 66 12.96 2.88 19.51
N GLY A 67 12.35 3.83 18.78
CA GLY A 67 10.91 3.88 18.60
C GLY A 67 10.32 2.65 17.90
N ALA A 68 11.05 2.01 16.98
CA ALA A 68 10.57 0.79 16.31
C ALA A 68 10.56 -0.42 17.26
N LEU A 69 11.60 -0.57 18.08
CA LEU A 69 11.64 -1.64 19.09
C LEU A 69 10.54 -1.47 20.16
N LEU A 70 10.21 -0.22 20.52
CA LEU A 70 9.11 0.06 21.44
C LEU A 70 7.75 -0.24 20.81
N THR A 71 7.55 0.11 19.54
CA THR A 71 6.28 -0.17 18.82
C THR A 71 6.02 -1.66 18.70
N THR A 72 7.02 -2.44 18.27
CA THR A 72 6.87 -3.89 18.05
C THR A 72 6.84 -4.70 19.33
N GLN A 73 7.19 -4.08 20.46
CA GLN A 73 7.35 -4.72 21.77
C GLN A 73 8.28 -5.94 21.77
N LYS A 74 9.12 -6.10 20.72
CA LYS A 74 10.10 -7.18 20.60
C LYS A 74 11.40 -6.73 21.22
N GLY A 75 11.76 -7.40 22.30
CA GLY A 75 13.00 -7.09 23.01
C GLY A 75 14.21 -7.36 22.11
N ILE A 76 15.25 -6.53 22.19
CA ILE A 76 16.49 -6.70 21.41
C ILE A 76 17.08 -8.12 21.56
N LYS A 77 16.91 -8.74 22.74
CA LYS A 77 17.34 -10.11 23.02
C LYS A 77 16.63 -11.13 22.14
N GLU A 78 15.32 -11.01 21.96
CA GLU A 78 14.52 -11.93 21.13
C GLU A 78 14.91 -11.80 19.66
N VAL A 79 15.01 -10.56 19.18
CA VAL A 79 15.40 -10.29 17.79
C VAL A 79 16.82 -10.82 17.51
N LEU A 80 17.77 -10.67 18.46
CA LEU A 80 19.13 -11.22 18.33
C LEU A 80 19.19 -12.75 18.38
N GLN A 81 18.18 -13.41 18.95
CA GLN A 81 18.06 -14.87 19.03
C GLN A 81 17.22 -15.47 17.88
N ALA A 82 16.69 -14.64 16.98
CA ALA A 82 15.90 -15.10 15.85
C ALA A 82 16.66 -16.12 14.99
N LYS A 83 15.92 -17.09 14.44
CA LYS A 83 16.46 -18.24 13.72
C LYS A 83 17.29 -17.83 12.49
N HIS A 84 16.80 -16.84 11.73
CA HIS A 84 17.37 -16.49 10.44
C HIS A 84 18.34 -15.32 10.53
N SER A 85 19.38 -15.35 9.69
CA SER A 85 20.07 -14.13 9.27
C SER A 85 19.25 -13.35 8.26
N SER A 86 19.62 -12.10 7.98
CA SER A 86 18.99 -11.28 6.93
C SER A 86 18.98 -12.00 5.58
N TYR A 87 20.10 -12.60 5.16
CA TYR A 87 20.16 -13.33 3.90
C TYR A 87 19.24 -14.55 3.88
N GLN A 88 19.22 -15.34 4.96
CA GLN A 88 18.35 -16.52 5.06
C GLN A 88 16.87 -16.14 4.99
N LEU A 89 16.46 -15.06 5.68
CA LEU A 89 15.08 -14.60 5.62
C LEU A 89 14.70 -14.14 4.20
N ILE A 90 15.52 -13.27 3.58
CA ILE A 90 15.21 -12.75 2.24
C ILE A 90 15.20 -13.86 1.18
N SER A 91 16.12 -14.83 1.28
CA SER A 91 16.11 -16.02 0.43
C SER A 91 14.81 -16.81 0.58
N LYS A 92 14.35 -17.01 1.82
CA LYS A 92 13.09 -17.68 2.11
C LYS A 92 11.88 -16.92 1.57
N ILE A 93 11.80 -15.60 1.75
CA ILE A 93 10.72 -14.77 1.19
C ILE A 93 10.68 -14.90 -0.34
N ASN A 94 11.82 -14.75 -1.00
CA ASN A 94 11.91 -14.82 -2.45
C ASN A 94 11.43 -16.19 -2.98
N THR A 95 11.90 -17.29 -2.40
CA THR A 95 11.48 -18.64 -2.80
C THR A 95 10.00 -18.86 -2.50
N GLN A 96 9.51 -18.49 -1.31
CA GLN A 96 8.13 -18.75 -0.91
C GLN A 96 7.13 -17.98 -1.78
N PHE A 97 7.40 -16.71 -2.07
CA PHE A 97 6.54 -15.89 -2.93
C PHE A 97 6.59 -16.35 -4.38
N ASP A 98 7.74 -16.84 -4.87
CA ASP A 98 7.84 -17.45 -6.20
C ASP A 98 6.99 -18.73 -6.31
N GLU A 99 7.05 -19.60 -5.29
CA GLU A 99 6.22 -20.81 -5.19
C GLU A 99 4.72 -20.47 -5.21
N TRP A 100 4.26 -19.54 -4.37
CA TRP A 100 2.84 -19.16 -4.33
C TRP A 100 2.35 -18.53 -5.64
N LYS A 101 3.22 -17.78 -6.32
CA LYS A 101 2.90 -17.24 -7.66
C LYS A 101 2.82 -18.31 -8.73
N LYS A 102 3.56 -19.43 -8.63
CA LYS A 102 3.39 -20.55 -9.58
C LYS A 102 2.02 -21.20 -9.45
N ASP A 103 1.51 -21.30 -8.22
CA ASP A 103 0.16 -21.82 -7.96
C ASP A 103 -0.95 -20.86 -8.44
N ASN A 104 -0.71 -19.55 -8.35
CA ASN A 104 -1.62 -18.52 -8.84
C ASN A 104 -0.83 -17.34 -9.45
N PRO A 105 -0.56 -17.36 -10.77
CA PRO A 105 0.22 -16.31 -11.45
C PRO A 105 -0.37 -14.91 -11.35
N ASN A 106 -1.68 -14.83 -11.09
CA ASN A 106 -2.43 -13.58 -10.95
C ASN A 106 -2.65 -13.18 -9.48
N SER A 107 -1.85 -13.73 -8.55
CA SER A 107 -1.92 -13.35 -7.13
C SER A 107 -1.74 -11.85 -6.95
N ILE A 108 -2.57 -11.27 -6.09
CA ILE A 108 -2.49 -9.86 -5.69
C ILE A 108 -1.90 -9.82 -4.29
N PHE A 109 -0.84 -9.04 -4.11
CA PHE A 109 -0.21 -8.81 -2.81
C PHE A 109 -0.92 -7.65 -2.09
N ILE A 110 -1.36 -7.86 -0.85
CA ILE A 110 -2.16 -6.89 -0.11
C ILE A 110 -1.59 -6.70 1.30
N GLY A 111 -1.67 -5.48 1.83
CA GLY A 111 -1.31 -5.14 3.19
C GLY A 111 -1.87 -3.77 3.56
N HIS A 112 -1.60 -3.30 4.76
CA HIS A 112 -2.08 -1.99 5.21
C HIS A 112 -1.00 -0.93 5.08
N ASN A 113 -1.22 0.09 4.24
CA ASN A 113 -0.19 1.09 3.90
C ASN A 113 1.07 0.46 3.23
N ILE A 114 0.87 -0.68 2.58
CA ILE A 114 1.93 -1.53 2.05
C ILE A 114 2.70 -0.85 0.91
N VAL A 115 1.99 -0.07 0.08
CA VAL A 115 2.57 0.57 -1.12
C VAL A 115 3.58 1.64 -0.74
N ASP A 116 3.28 2.40 0.31
CA ASP A 116 4.11 3.52 0.77
C ASP A 116 5.26 3.08 1.68
N PHE A 117 5.23 1.85 2.22
CA PHE A 117 6.22 1.37 3.17
C PHE A 117 6.80 -0.02 2.83
N ASP A 118 6.06 -1.09 3.12
CA ASP A 118 6.55 -2.48 3.07
C ASP A 118 7.10 -2.88 1.71
N GLU A 119 6.44 -2.47 0.63
CA GLU A 119 6.89 -2.74 -0.74
C GLU A 119 8.28 -2.16 -0.98
N SER A 120 8.52 -0.93 -0.52
CA SER A 120 9.84 -0.31 -0.62
C SER A 120 10.87 -1.03 0.25
N VAL A 121 10.51 -1.43 1.48
CA VAL A 121 11.41 -2.20 2.36
C VAL A 121 11.80 -3.52 1.70
N LEU A 122 10.83 -4.25 1.17
CA LEU A 122 11.02 -5.55 0.51
C LEU A 122 11.89 -5.40 -0.74
N GLU A 123 11.58 -4.45 -1.63
CA GLU A 123 12.35 -4.17 -2.85
C GLU A 123 13.83 -3.94 -2.54
N TYR A 124 14.14 -3.09 -1.54
CA TYR A 124 15.53 -2.81 -1.15
C TYR A 124 16.22 -4.00 -0.48
N ASN A 125 15.51 -4.77 0.36
CA ASN A 125 16.11 -5.95 0.98
C ASN A 125 16.36 -7.07 -0.04
N LEU A 126 15.49 -7.26 -1.03
CA LEU A 126 15.73 -8.18 -2.16
C LEU A 126 16.94 -7.74 -2.99
N PHE A 127 16.98 -6.46 -3.38
CA PHE A 127 18.09 -5.90 -4.15
C PHE A 127 19.43 -6.08 -3.45
N ASN A 128 19.52 -5.74 -2.17
CA ASN A 128 20.74 -5.85 -1.38
C ASN A 128 21.20 -7.31 -1.19
N ASN A 129 20.33 -8.29 -1.39
CA ASN A 129 20.64 -9.72 -1.32
C ASN A 129 20.71 -10.37 -2.72
N LEU A 130 20.84 -9.58 -3.79
CA LEU A 130 21.01 -10.02 -5.18
C LEU A 130 19.80 -10.77 -5.77
N TYR A 131 18.59 -10.49 -5.28
CA TYR A 131 17.34 -10.99 -5.85
C TYR A 131 16.66 -9.94 -6.73
N PHE A 132 15.78 -10.39 -7.63
CA PHE A 132 14.94 -9.49 -8.40
C PHE A 132 14.04 -8.67 -7.44
N PRO A 133 14.09 -7.32 -7.45
CA PRO A 133 13.42 -6.52 -6.41
C PRO A 133 11.89 -6.51 -6.51
N TYR A 134 11.34 -6.62 -7.72
CA TYR A 134 9.94 -6.28 -7.99
C TYR A 134 9.01 -7.49 -8.00
N ILE A 135 9.18 -8.44 -7.07
CA ILE A 135 8.46 -9.72 -7.09
C ILE A 135 6.95 -9.61 -6.84
N THR A 136 6.48 -8.49 -6.28
CA THR A 136 5.09 -8.19 -5.91
C THR A 136 4.44 -7.12 -6.80
N ARG A 137 5.24 -6.37 -7.59
CA ARG A 137 4.84 -5.08 -8.19
C ARG A 137 3.75 -5.14 -9.26
N THR A 138 3.52 -6.31 -9.86
CA THR A 138 2.54 -6.50 -10.94
C THR A 138 1.10 -6.30 -10.45
N ASN A 139 0.77 -6.85 -9.29
CA ASN A 139 -0.58 -6.92 -8.74
C ASN A 139 -0.53 -6.60 -7.24
N ARG A 140 -1.01 -5.41 -6.84
CA ARG A 140 -0.92 -4.94 -5.46
C ARG A 140 -2.20 -4.25 -5.03
N GLY A 141 -2.67 -4.58 -3.84
CA GLY A 141 -3.74 -3.88 -3.15
C GLY A 141 -3.22 -3.26 -1.86
N ASP A 142 -3.93 -2.25 -1.37
CA ASP A 142 -3.61 -1.56 -0.13
C ASP A 142 -4.90 -1.34 0.65
N THR A 143 -5.01 -1.97 1.82
CA THR A 143 -6.22 -1.90 2.65
C THR A 143 -6.47 -0.49 3.18
N LEU A 144 -5.43 0.35 3.27
CA LEU A 144 -5.58 1.76 3.59
C LEU A 144 -6.36 2.49 2.48
N ASN A 145 -6.03 2.23 1.21
CA ASN A 145 -6.75 2.82 0.09
C ASN A 145 -8.17 2.26 -0.03
N LEU A 146 -8.38 0.97 0.25
CA LEU A 146 -9.71 0.36 0.29
C LEU A 146 -10.61 0.98 1.38
N ALA A 147 -10.08 1.14 2.60
CA ALA A 147 -10.82 1.75 3.70
C ALA A 147 -11.17 3.22 3.41
N ARG A 148 -10.24 3.97 2.79
CA ARG A 148 -10.49 5.35 2.35
C ARG A 148 -11.52 5.42 1.23
N ALA A 149 -11.52 4.45 0.31
CA ALA A 149 -12.51 4.36 -0.76
C ALA A 149 -13.91 4.12 -0.18
N LEU A 150 -14.07 3.14 0.70
CA LEU A 150 -15.34 2.89 1.39
C LEU A 150 -15.80 4.12 2.18
N TYR A 151 -14.89 4.78 2.90
CA TYR A 151 -15.23 6.02 3.62
C TYR A 151 -15.67 7.14 2.67
N ALA A 152 -15.06 7.27 1.49
CA ALA A 152 -15.44 8.31 0.53
C ALA A 152 -16.76 8.03 -0.19
N LEU A 153 -17.02 6.75 -0.50
CA LEU A 153 -18.23 6.29 -1.20
C LEU A 153 -19.43 6.20 -0.26
N ASN A 154 -19.23 5.59 0.91
CA ASN A 154 -20.25 5.41 1.92
C ASN A 154 -19.67 5.64 3.34
N PRO A 155 -19.56 6.92 3.77
CA PRO A 155 -19.00 7.27 5.07
C PRO A 155 -19.72 6.60 6.26
N SER A 156 -20.98 6.22 6.10
CA SER A 156 -21.77 5.57 7.16
C SER A 156 -21.42 4.10 7.35
N SER A 157 -20.83 3.45 6.35
CA SER A 157 -20.47 2.02 6.38
C SER A 157 -19.16 1.75 7.12
N ILE A 158 -18.32 2.75 7.37
CA ILE A 158 -17.05 2.56 8.07
C ILE A 158 -16.81 3.64 9.12
N LYS A 159 -16.65 3.21 10.36
CA LYS A 159 -16.37 4.10 11.49
C LYS A 159 -14.89 4.42 11.52
N THR A 160 -14.55 5.70 11.63
CA THR A 160 -13.15 6.15 11.72
C THR A 160 -12.96 7.05 12.93
N PRO A 161 -11.84 6.91 13.66
CA PRO A 161 -11.51 7.84 14.73
C PRO A 161 -11.08 9.18 14.12
N LEU A 162 -11.27 10.27 14.86
CA LEU A 162 -10.77 11.58 14.45
C LEU A 162 -9.35 11.81 14.97
N THR A 163 -8.51 12.38 14.11
CA THR A 163 -7.23 12.97 14.49
C THR A 163 -7.44 14.24 15.33
N ALA A 164 -6.39 14.71 15.99
CA ALA A 164 -6.40 16.00 16.71
C ALA A 164 -6.78 17.21 15.81
N ARG A 165 -6.65 17.07 14.49
CA ARG A 165 -7.05 18.10 13.50
C ARG A 165 -8.50 17.94 13.02
N GLY A 166 -9.25 16.98 13.54
CA GLY A 166 -10.63 16.68 13.14
C GLY A 166 -10.76 15.89 11.84
N ASN A 167 -9.66 15.43 11.24
CA ASN A 167 -9.70 14.58 10.05
C ASN A 167 -9.88 13.09 10.44
N PRO A 168 -10.53 12.26 9.61
CA PRO A 168 -10.61 10.82 9.84
C PRO A 168 -9.21 10.18 9.82
N SER A 169 -8.98 9.23 10.74
CA SER A 169 -7.76 8.44 10.82
C SER A 169 -8.03 7.00 10.43
N PHE A 170 -7.09 6.41 9.70
CA PHE A 170 -7.20 5.07 9.14
C PHE A 170 -6.09 4.17 9.67
N LYS A 171 -5.60 4.41 10.88
CA LYS A 171 -4.65 3.50 11.53
C LYS A 171 -5.33 2.16 11.76
N LEU A 172 -4.71 1.07 11.28
CA LEU A 172 -5.29 -0.28 11.28
C LEU A 172 -5.91 -0.68 12.62
N GLU A 173 -5.16 -0.61 13.73
CA GLU A 173 -5.64 -0.96 15.08
C GLU A 173 -6.93 -0.20 15.44
N LYS A 174 -6.94 1.13 15.30
CA LYS A 174 -8.09 1.95 15.66
C LYS A 174 -9.27 1.77 14.72
N LEU A 175 -8.99 1.54 13.45
CA LEU A 175 -10.02 1.24 12.46
C LEU A 175 -10.69 -0.10 12.75
N ALA A 176 -9.89 -1.13 13.07
CA ALA A 176 -10.39 -2.43 13.48
C ALA A 176 -11.21 -2.37 14.76
N GLU A 177 -10.73 -1.63 15.78
CA GLU A 177 -11.40 -1.45 17.07
C GLU A 177 -12.79 -0.83 16.87
N MET A 178 -12.87 0.27 16.10
CA MET A 178 -14.13 0.98 15.88
C MET A 178 -15.15 0.21 15.03
N ASN A 179 -14.70 -0.75 14.21
CA ASN A 179 -15.56 -1.55 13.34
C ASN A 179 -15.73 -3.00 13.83
N ASN A 180 -15.34 -3.28 15.08
CA ASN A 180 -15.43 -4.61 15.69
C ASN A 180 -14.75 -5.72 14.88
N LEU A 181 -13.61 -5.39 14.26
CA LEU A 181 -12.80 -6.37 13.55
C LEU A 181 -11.86 -7.08 14.53
N PRO A 182 -11.44 -8.32 14.25
CA PRO A 182 -10.52 -9.07 15.11
C PRO A 182 -9.19 -8.32 15.27
N ILE A 183 -8.75 -8.15 16.52
CA ILE A 183 -7.43 -7.64 16.90
C ILE A 183 -6.87 -8.63 17.93
N GLU A 184 -5.70 -9.21 17.66
CA GLU A 184 -5.00 -10.07 18.63
C GLU A 184 -3.93 -9.26 19.37
N PHE A 185 -2.83 -8.93 18.67
CA PHE A 185 -1.71 -8.15 19.19
C PHE A 185 -1.30 -7.13 18.14
N ALA A 186 -1.71 -5.87 18.31
CA ALA A 186 -1.27 -4.81 17.41
C ALA A 186 0.26 -4.71 17.39
N HIS A 187 0.85 -4.44 16.23
CA HIS A 187 2.31 -4.34 16.03
C HIS A 187 3.06 -5.68 16.18
N ASP A 188 2.36 -6.76 15.82
CA ASP A 188 2.96 -7.99 15.35
C ASP A 188 2.48 -8.25 13.93
N ALA A 189 3.42 -8.47 13.00
CA ALA A 189 3.10 -8.62 11.58
C ALA A 189 2.00 -9.67 11.32
N TYR A 190 1.95 -10.76 12.10
CA TYR A 190 0.95 -11.81 11.88
C TYR A 190 -0.46 -11.37 12.28
N SER A 191 -0.56 -10.63 13.40
CA SER A 191 -1.82 -10.01 13.81
C SER A 191 -2.26 -8.91 12.83
N ASP A 192 -1.34 -8.09 12.34
CA ASP A 192 -1.64 -7.02 11.39
C ASP A 192 -2.06 -7.59 10.01
N VAL A 193 -1.49 -8.72 9.58
CA VAL A 193 -1.97 -9.48 8.41
C VAL A 193 -3.40 -9.99 8.62
N LYS A 194 -3.72 -10.62 9.76
CA LYS A 194 -5.08 -11.09 10.06
C LYS A 194 -6.09 -9.94 10.09
N THR A 195 -5.71 -8.82 10.71
CA THR A 195 -6.54 -7.62 10.78
C THR A 195 -6.76 -7.03 9.39
N SER A 196 -5.74 -7.02 8.54
CA SER A 196 -5.84 -6.58 7.14
C SER A 196 -6.76 -7.48 6.30
N ILE A 197 -6.71 -8.80 6.50
CA ILE A 197 -7.65 -9.74 5.86
C ILE A 197 -9.08 -9.43 6.27
N ALA A 198 -9.32 -9.26 7.58
CA ALA A 198 -10.64 -8.94 8.11
C ALA A 198 -11.16 -7.58 7.61
N LEU A 199 -10.29 -6.58 7.52
CA LEU A 199 -10.63 -5.25 6.99
C LEU A 199 -10.98 -5.31 5.50
N THR A 200 -10.22 -6.04 4.69
CA THR A 200 -10.55 -6.20 3.27
C THR A 200 -11.88 -6.90 3.09
N LYS A 201 -12.12 -7.98 3.85
CA LYS A 201 -13.40 -8.68 3.85
C LYS A 201 -14.55 -7.74 4.25
N PHE A 202 -14.36 -6.93 5.28
CA PHE A 202 -15.33 -5.94 5.71
C PHE A 202 -15.65 -4.93 4.60
N VAL A 203 -14.63 -4.42 3.90
CA VAL A 203 -14.84 -3.50 2.77
C VAL A 203 -15.62 -4.17 1.64
N HIS A 204 -15.23 -5.40 1.27
CA HIS A 204 -15.95 -6.19 0.27
C HIS A 204 -17.43 -6.40 0.66
N ASP A 205 -17.70 -6.77 1.90
CA ASP A 205 -19.06 -7.08 2.35
C ASP A 205 -19.94 -5.82 2.49
N MET A 206 -19.36 -4.66 2.77
CA MET A 206 -20.08 -3.38 2.89
C MET A 206 -20.38 -2.70 1.55
N ASP A 207 -19.58 -2.99 0.51
CA ASP A 207 -19.77 -2.48 -0.85
C ASP A 207 -19.43 -3.56 -1.89
N SER A 208 -20.25 -4.62 -1.91
CA SER A 208 -20.03 -5.76 -2.81
C SER A 208 -20.19 -5.40 -4.29
N GLU A 209 -20.99 -4.37 -4.59
CA GLU A 209 -21.18 -3.87 -5.96
C GLU A 209 -19.95 -3.10 -6.44
N GLY A 210 -19.43 -2.19 -5.62
CA GLY A 210 -18.22 -1.42 -5.89
C GLY A 210 -16.92 -2.21 -5.80
N TRP A 211 -16.91 -3.37 -5.12
CA TRP A 211 -15.70 -4.19 -4.94
C TRP A 211 -14.99 -4.52 -6.25
N SER A 212 -15.74 -4.87 -7.29
CA SER A 212 -15.18 -5.23 -8.61
C SER A 212 -14.32 -4.10 -9.20
N GLN A 213 -14.73 -2.84 -8.98
CA GLN A 213 -13.99 -1.66 -9.41
C GLN A 213 -12.73 -1.45 -8.56
N LEU A 214 -12.83 -1.63 -7.24
CA LEU A 214 -11.67 -1.52 -6.34
C LEU A 214 -10.62 -2.60 -6.66
N GLU A 215 -11.04 -3.86 -6.78
CA GLU A 215 -10.17 -4.98 -7.13
C GLU A 215 -9.51 -4.81 -8.50
N MET A 216 -10.25 -4.30 -9.49
CA MET A 216 -9.70 -4.03 -10.83
C MET A 216 -8.45 -3.16 -10.75
N THR A 217 -8.46 -2.14 -9.90
CA THR A 217 -7.33 -1.20 -9.75
C THR A 217 -6.11 -1.78 -9.04
N MET A 218 -6.20 -2.98 -8.46
CA MET A 218 -5.05 -3.69 -7.88
C MET A 218 -4.14 -4.29 -8.96
N ASN A 219 -4.66 -4.50 -10.18
CA ASN A 219 -3.88 -4.93 -11.33
C ASN A 219 -3.45 -3.72 -12.15
N LYS A 220 -2.12 -3.58 -12.35
CA LYS A 220 -1.54 -2.44 -13.07
C LYS A 220 -2.11 -2.30 -14.48
N GLU A 221 -2.18 -3.39 -15.24
CA GLU A 221 -2.58 -3.36 -16.65
C GLU A 221 -4.07 -3.07 -16.81
N ASN A 222 -4.92 -3.60 -15.92
CA ASN A 222 -6.34 -3.27 -15.89
C ASN A 222 -6.55 -1.78 -15.54
N ALA A 223 -5.79 -1.22 -14.60
CA ALA A 223 -5.85 0.20 -14.26
C ALA A 223 -5.41 1.08 -15.45
N ILE A 224 -4.37 0.66 -16.19
CA ILE A 224 -3.93 1.32 -17.44
C ILE A 224 -5.05 1.28 -18.49
N GLU A 225 -5.63 0.11 -18.73
CA GLU A 225 -6.72 -0.07 -19.68
C GLU A 225 -7.92 0.81 -19.31
N TYR A 226 -8.28 0.85 -18.03
CA TYR A 226 -9.36 1.69 -17.53
C TYR A 226 -9.12 3.17 -17.80
N VAL A 227 -7.92 3.69 -17.48
CA VAL A 227 -7.60 5.11 -17.75
C VAL A 227 -7.61 5.42 -19.24
N ASN A 228 -7.06 4.55 -20.08
CA ASN A 228 -7.02 4.77 -21.53
C ASN A 228 -8.40 4.69 -22.19
N LYS A 229 -9.30 3.85 -21.66
CA LYS A 229 -10.67 3.68 -22.18
C LYS A 229 -11.59 4.84 -21.76
N ASN A 230 -11.31 5.49 -20.63
CA ASN A 230 -12.16 6.52 -20.06
C ASN A 230 -11.52 7.90 -20.15
N LYS A 231 -12.12 8.80 -20.95
CA LYS A 231 -11.64 10.19 -21.08
C LYS A 231 -11.72 10.98 -19.77
N GLY A 232 -12.62 10.60 -18.87
CA GLY A 232 -12.73 11.15 -17.52
C GLY A 232 -13.14 10.08 -16.51
N PHE A 233 -12.72 10.25 -15.26
CA PHE A 233 -12.97 9.30 -14.17
C PHE A 233 -12.84 9.99 -12.80
N CYS A 234 -13.40 9.37 -11.78
CA CYS A 234 -13.21 9.80 -10.39
C CYS A 234 -11.95 9.15 -9.81
N TYR A 235 -11.11 9.95 -9.13
CA TYR A 235 -9.89 9.50 -8.48
C TYR A 235 -9.88 9.86 -7.01
N LEU A 236 -9.55 8.89 -6.15
CA LEU A 236 -9.41 9.13 -4.72
C LEU A 236 -8.06 9.79 -4.43
N THR A 237 -8.11 10.97 -3.83
CA THR A 237 -6.94 11.68 -3.34
C THR A 237 -6.97 11.76 -1.82
N ASN A 238 -5.79 11.73 -1.22
CA ASN A 238 -5.61 12.05 0.19
C ASN A 238 -4.46 13.04 0.35
N PHE A 239 -4.77 14.24 0.84
CA PHE A 239 -3.75 15.26 1.11
C PHE A 239 -4.00 15.92 2.45
N GLY A 240 -2.98 15.97 3.31
CA GLY A 240 -3.08 16.55 4.65
C GLY A 240 -4.12 15.85 5.55
N GLY A 241 -4.42 14.58 5.29
CA GLY A 241 -5.45 13.80 5.97
C GLY A 241 -6.88 14.06 5.48
N ARG A 242 -7.05 14.83 4.40
CA ARG A 242 -8.36 15.05 3.77
C ARG A 242 -8.51 14.14 2.57
N ILE A 243 -9.53 13.31 2.62
CA ILE A 243 -9.92 12.42 1.53
C ILE A 243 -10.88 13.15 0.63
N LYS A 244 -10.64 13.08 -0.68
CA LYS A 244 -11.52 13.66 -1.70
C LYS A 244 -11.58 12.76 -2.92
N LEU A 245 -12.79 12.60 -3.45
CA LEU A 245 -12.98 12.13 -4.82
C LEU A 245 -12.89 13.34 -5.75
N GLU A 246 -11.92 13.32 -6.65
CA GLU A 246 -11.71 14.37 -7.65
C GLU A 246 -12.09 13.81 -9.03
N ALA A 247 -12.89 14.54 -9.81
CA ALA A 247 -13.14 14.22 -11.21
C ALA A 247 -11.92 14.65 -12.03
N LEU A 248 -11.27 13.70 -12.69
CA LEU A 248 -10.06 13.91 -13.47
C LEU A 248 -10.30 13.58 -14.94
N SER A 249 -9.55 14.25 -15.82
CA SER A 249 -9.42 13.90 -17.24
C SER A 249 -7.97 13.58 -17.56
N MET A 250 -7.75 12.50 -18.29
CA MET A 250 -6.42 12.16 -18.81
C MET A 250 -5.96 13.22 -19.82
N VAL A 251 -4.70 13.65 -19.70
CA VAL A 251 -4.04 14.52 -20.69
C VAL A 251 -3.06 13.71 -21.53
N CYS A 252 -2.12 13.03 -20.86
CA CYS A 252 -1.14 12.19 -21.52
C CYS A 252 -0.52 11.18 -20.55
N GLU A 253 0.03 10.11 -21.11
CA GLU A 253 0.92 9.22 -20.38
C GLU A 253 2.33 9.85 -20.29
N SER A 254 3.01 9.63 -19.18
CA SER A 254 4.40 10.06 -18.99
C SER A 254 5.36 9.11 -19.71
N ARG A 255 6.67 9.36 -19.57
CA ARG A 255 7.71 8.43 -20.04
C ARG A 255 7.67 7.05 -19.37
N TYR A 256 7.03 6.96 -18.20
CA TYR A 256 6.87 5.72 -17.44
C TYR A 256 5.49 5.14 -17.72
N SER A 257 5.45 3.90 -18.19
CA SER A 257 4.19 3.20 -18.47
C SER A 257 3.29 3.12 -17.23
N GLY A 258 2.03 3.51 -17.40
CA GLY A 258 1.00 3.57 -16.37
C GLY A 258 1.07 4.76 -15.44
N TRP A 259 1.90 5.76 -15.74
CA TRP A 259 1.92 7.04 -15.05
C TRP A 259 1.26 8.10 -15.92
N PHE A 260 0.08 8.55 -15.52
CA PHE A 260 -0.72 9.48 -16.30
C PHE A 260 -0.68 10.88 -15.68
N ASN A 261 -0.52 11.89 -16.54
CA ASN A 261 -0.77 13.29 -16.19
C ASN A 261 -2.24 13.57 -16.42
N THR A 262 -2.89 14.15 -15.42
CA THR A 262 -4.32 14.42 -15.44
C THR A 262 -4.60 15.83 -14.94
N ILE A 263 -5.72 16.40 -15.38
CA ILE A 263 -6.24 17.66 -14.87
C ILE A 263 -7.46 17.39 -14.02
N ASN A 264 -7.58 18.14 -12.93
CA ASN A 264 -8.78 18.14 -12.10
C ASN A 264 -9.85 19.03 -12.74
N LEU A 265 -10.98 18.43 -13.10
CA LEU A 265 -12.09 19.04 -13.83
C LEU A 265 -12.88 20.06 -13.01
N ALA A 266 -12.64 20.16 -11.70
CA ALA A 266 -13.21 21.21 -10.86
C ALA A 266 -12.57 22.59 -11.10
N PHE A 267 -11.47 22.67 -11.85
CA PHE A 267 -10.75 23.92 -12.10
C PHE A 267 -10.80 24.30 -13.58
N ASP A 268 -10.92 25.61 -13.84
CA ASP A 268 -10.83 26.17 -15.19
C ASP A 268 -9.47 25.84 -15.85
N PRO A 269 -9.47 25.16 -17.01
CA PRO A 269 -8.25 24.84 -17.75
C PRO A 269 -7.70 26.02 -18.54
N THR A 270 -8.47 27.09 -18.76
CA THR A 270 -8.09 28.24 -19.61
C THR A 270 -6.70 28.80 -19.27
N PRO A 271 -6.33 29.02 -17.98
CA PRO A 271 -4.99 29.50 -17.64
C PRO A 271 -3.85 28.55 -18.02
N LEU A 272 -4.11 27.24 -18.14
CA LEU A 272 -3.10 26.29 -18.62
C LEU A 272 -2.99 26.30 -20.15
N LEU A 273 -4.11 26.54 -20.85
CA LEU A 273 -4.16 26.55 -22.32
C LEU A 273 -3.56 27.82 -22.91
N GLU A 274 -3.72 28.96 -22.24
CA GLU A 274 -3.23 30.27 -22.69
C GLU A 274 -1.79 30.57 -22.23
N ALA A 275 -1.25 29.79 -21.29
CA ALA A 275 0.07 30.00 -20.74
C ALA A 275 1.18 29.74 -21.76
N ASN A 276 2.23 30.57 -21.73
CA ASN A 276 3.49 30.22 -22.40
C ASN A 276 4.21 29.08 -21.66
N ASN A 277 5.30 28.55 -22.24
CA ASN A 277 6.01 27.39 -21.67
C ASN A 277 6.49 27.58 -20.22
N GLU A 278 6.94 28.77 -19.82
CA GLU A 278 7.44 29.01 -18.46
C GLU A 278 6.30 29.16 -17.44
N GLU A 279 5.24 29.85 -17.84
CA GLU A 279 3.99 29.94 -17.07
C GLU A 279 3.36 28.57 -16.89
N PHE A 280 3.27 27.78 -17.96
CA PHE A 280 2.71 26.44 -17.95
C PHE A 280 3.44 25.55 -16.95
N LYS A 281 4.79 25.53 -16.98
CA LYS A 281 5.62 24.78 -16.01
C LYS A 281 5.34 25.17 -14.56
N THR A 282 5.02 26.44 -14.30
CA THR A 282 4.72 26.93 -12.95
C THR A 282 3.29 26.56 -12.53
N LEU A 283 2.32 26.71 -13.43
CA LEU A 283 0.91 26.44 -13.17
C LEU A 283 0.65 24.93 -13.02
N ILE A 284 1.22 24.11 -13.91
CA ILE A 284 1.00 22.67 -13.92
C ILE A 284 1.49 22.01 -12.64
N LYS A 285 2.57 22.51 -12.01
CA LYS A 285 3.05 22.01 -10.71
C LYS A 285 2.00 22.10 -9.60
N LYS A 286 1.07 23.07 -9.68
CA LYS A 286 0.00 23.26 -8.68
C LYS A 286 -1.27 22.49 -9.04
N LYS A 287 -1.55 22.35 -10.34
CA LYS A 287 -2.81 21.82 -10.87
C LYS A 287 -2.76 20.34 -11.28
N ASN A 288 -1.58 19.80 -11.59
CA ASN A 288 -1.43 18.43 -12.05
C ASN A 288 -1.82 17.42 -10.96
N ARG A 289 -2.39 16.30 -11.40
CA ARG A 289 -2.58 15.10 -10.58
C ARG A 289 -1.95 13.94 -11.34
N TYR A 290 -1.10 13.19 -10.64
CA TYR A 290 -0.52 11.97 -11.16
C TYR A 290 -1.40 10.79 -10.78
N VAL A 291 -1.78 9.99 -11.77
CA VAL A 291 -2.39 8.68 -11.55
C VAL A 291 -1.31 7.65 -11.85
N ILE A 292 -0.94 6.86 -10.85
CA ILE A 292 0.14 5.88 -10.94
C ILE A 292 -0.46 4.48 -10.79
N SER A 293 -0.58 3.78 -11.92
CA SER A 293 -1.33 2.52 -12.05
C SER A 293 -0.80 1.36 -11.22
N ASN A 294 0.50 1.38 -10.87
CA ASN A 294 1.09 0.34 -10.02
C ASN A 294 1.06 0.66 -8.52
N GLN A 295 0.41 1.73 -8.09
CA GLN A 295 0.29 2.14 -6.68
C GLN A 295 -1.13 1.92 -6.11
N HIS A 296 -1.91 1.01 -6.70
CA HIS A 296 -3.31 0.79 -6.34
C HIS A 296 -4.14 2.10 -6.33
N PRO A 297 -4.20 2.81 -7.47
CA PRO A 297 -4.98 4.04 -7.55
C PRO A 297 -6.47 3.71 -7.53
N ILE A 298 -7.22 4.25 -6.58
CA ILE A 298 -8.69 4.06 -6.58
C ILE A 298 -9.29 4.93 -7.68
N LEU A 299 -9.71 4.25 -8.75
CA LEU A 299 -10.36 4.80 -9.92
C LEU A 299 -11.82 4.35 -9.92
N LEU A 300 -12.74 5.27 -10.09
CA LEU A 300 -14.18 5.02 -10.10
C LEU A 300 -14.80 5.59 -11.37
N SER A 301 -15.95 5.07 -11.78
CA SER A 301 -16.72 5.66 -12.87
C SER A 301 -17.11 7.10 -12.51
N GLY A 302 -16.90 8.02 -13.45
CA GLY A 302 -17.34 9.42 -13.34
C GLY A 302 -18.80 9.59 -13.70
#